data_AF-A0AAW2JB24-F1
#
_entry.id   AF-A0AAW2JB24-F1
#
_cell.length_a   1.000
_cell.length_b   1.000
_cell.length_c   1.000
_cell.angle_alpha   90.00
_cell.angle_beta   90.00
_cell.angle_gamma   90.00
#
_symmetry.space_group_name_H-M   'P 1'
#
loop_
_entity.id
_entity.type
_entity.pdbx_description
1 polymer ?
#
loop_
_entity_poly.entity_id
_entity_poly.type
_entity_poly.pdbx_seq_one_letter_code
_entity_poly.pdbx_strand_id
1 'polypeptide(L)'
;MTPPHPVRESRMSGPKISHNDALVITALLINYEVGRIFIDLESLTDILFKEAHDQMQLGDTPLEKVNASLYDFAGKVVHPRCMISLPLTLGSGSTRKTLHLKFLVVDTPSAYNVILGKLTLNAFQVVISTYNMKIKFSTAGGVGEVQGDSLQSCKCYVEAVRKGRRRTKDANELLGG
;
A
#
# COMPACT_ATOMS: atom_id res chain seq x y z
N MET A 1 -0.59 -12.67 -56.27
CA MET A 1 -0.74 -12.74 -54.80
C MET A 1 0.36 -11.89 -54.18
N THR A 2 0.01 -10.73 -53.65
CA THR A 2 0.94 -9.83 -52.95
C THR A 2 1.15 -10.33 -51.52
N PRO A 3 2.38 -10.39 -51.00
CA PRO A 3 2.61 -10.78 -49.61
C PRO A 3 2.01 -9.73 -48.66
N PRO A 4 1.44 -10.15 -47.51
CA PRO A 4 0.90 -9.20 -46.54
C PRO A 4 2.03 -8.33 -45.99
N HIS A 5 1.80 -7.01 -45.95
CA HIS A 5 2.71 -6.07 -45.32
C HIS A 5 2.88 -6.42 -43.84
N PRO A 6 4.10 -6.38 -43.28
CA PRO A 6 4.31 -6.58 -41.85
C PRO A 6 3.59 -5.45 -41.10
N VAL A 7 2.69 -5.84 -40.20
CA VAL A 7 2.07 -4.92 -39.24
C VAL A 7 3.21 -4.32 -38.44
N ARG A 8 3.46 -3.02 -38.63
CA ARG A 8 4.37 -2.25 -37.78
C ARG A 8 3.76 -2.22 -36.38
N GLU A 9 4.26 -3.09 -35.51
CA GLU A 9 4.01 -2.99 -34.09
C GLU A 9 4.68 -1.69 -33.63
N SER A 10 3.86 -0.66 -33.42
CA SER A 10 4.30 0.58 -32.79
C SER A 10 4.83 0.21 -31.42
N ARG A 11 6.16 0.26 -31.24
CA ARG A 11 6.78 0.12 -29.93
C ARG A 11 6.30 1.27 -29.05
N MET A 12 5.19 1.05 -28.35
CA MET A 12 4.87 1.83 -27.18
C MET A 12 5.88 1.41 -26.11
N SER A 13 6.97 2.16 -25.97
CA SER A 13 7.85 2.09 -24.82
C SER A 13 7.14 2.67 -23.61
N GLY A 14 6.10 1.98 -23.13
CA GLY A 14 5.66 2.09 -21.74
C GLY A 14 6.51 1.17 -20.87
N PRO A 15 6.55 1.38 -19.54
CA PRO A 15 7.18 0.43 -18.62
C PRO A 15 6.64 -0.97 -18.90
N LYS A 16 7.53 -1.93 -19.14
CA LYS A 16 7.16 -3.34 -19.25
C LYS A 16 6.55 -3.71 -17.90
N ILE A 17 5.23 -3.91 -17.86
CA ILE A 17 4.54 -4.34 -16.64
C ILE A 17 5.14 -5.69 -16.28
N SER A 18 5.93 -5.71 -15.21
CA SER A 18 6.43 -6.94 -14.63
C SER A 18 5.30 -7.49 -13.78
N HIS A 19 4.88 -8.74 -14.03
CA HIS A 19 3.89 -9.40 -13.16
C HIS A 19 4.40 -9.64 -11.73
N ASN A 20 5.65 -9.26 -11.45
CA ASN A 20 6.29 -9.39 -10.14
C ASN A 20 6.26 -8.08 -9.33
N ASP A 21 5.58 -7.03 -9.81
CA ASP A 21 5.47 -5.78 -9.06
C ASP A 21 4.63 -5.99 -7.78
N ALA A 22 4.87 -5.18 -6.75
CA ALA A 22 4.06 -5.20 -5.53
C ALA A 22 2.60 -4.85 -5.85
N LEU A 23 1.64 -5.50 -5.19
CA LEU A 23 0.24 -5.09 -5.32
C LEU A 23 -0.02 -3.81 -4.52
N VAL A 24 -0.17 -2.71 -5.25
CA VAL A 24 -0.43 -1.38 -4.70
C VAL A 24 -1.78 -0.90 -5.19
N ILE A 25 -2.65 -0.45 -4.29
CA ILE A 25 -3.99 0.04 -4.63
C ILE A 25 -4.20 1.49 -4.17
N THR A 26 -5.34 2.04 -4.57
CA THR A 26 -5.92 3.27 -4.05
C THR A 26 -7.27 2.94 -3.41
N ALA A 27 -7.55 3.55 -2.26
CA ALA A 27 -8.82 3.38 -1.54
C ALA A 27 -9.19 4.64 -0.76
N LEU A 28 -10.44 4.73 -0.30
CA LEU A 28 -10.84 5.84 0.57
C LEU A 28 -10.62 5.47 2.04
N LEU A 29 -9.88 6.30 2.75
CA LEU A 29 -9.71 6.24 4.20
C LEU A 29 -10.28 7.52 4.79
N ILE A 30 -11.32 7.43 5.62
CA ILE A 30 -12.09 8.59 6.13
C ILE A 30 -12.53 9.60 5.04
N ASN A 31 -12.97 9.07 3.89
CA ASN A 31 -13.35 9.85 2.70
C ASN A 31 -12.20 10.61 2.02
N TYR A 32 -10.95 10.38 2.44
CA TYR A 32 -9.76 10.85 1.73
C TYR A 32 -9.26 9.75 0.79
N GLU A 33 -9.00 10.08 -0.48
CA GLU A 33 -8.42 9.13 -1.42
C GLU A 33 -6.93 8.92 -1.15
N VAL A 34 -6.60 7.74 -0.66
CA VAL A 34 -5.22 7.35 -0.33
C VAL A 34 -4.73 6.39 -1.40
N GLY A 35 -3.77 6.85 -2.21
CA GLY A 35 -2.97 5.97 -3.08
C GLY A 35 -1.78 5.35 -2.34
N ARG A 36 -0.99 4.53 -3.04
CA ARG A 36 0.22 3.87 -2.50
C ARG A 36 -0.10 3.00 -1.27
N ILE A 37 -1.23 2.29 -1.30
CA ILE A 37 -1.61 1.31 -0.29
C ILE A 37 -1.02 -0.04 -0.68
N PHE A 38 -0.05 -0.54 0.08
CA PHE A 38 0.56 -1.84 -0.15
C PHE A 38 -0.28 -2.97 0.46
N ILE A 39 -0.53 -4.02 -0.32
CA ILE A 39 -1.24 -5.21 0.14
C ILE A 39 -0.23 -6.26 0.60
N ASP A 40 -0.23 -6.55 1.90
CA ASP A 40 0.71 -7.45 2.54
C ASP A 40 -0.04 -8.59 3.27
N LEU A 41 0.02 -9.80 2.71
CA LEU A 41 -0.60 -10.99 3.30
C LEU A 41 0.14 -11.51 4.53
N GLU A 42 1.40 -11.12 4.72
CA GLU A 42 2.27 -11.59 5.79
C GLU A 42 2.25 -10.65 6.99
N SER A 43 1.86 -9.39 6.79
CA SER A 43 1.68 -8.45 7.91
C SER A 43 0.46 -8.82 8.76
N LEU A 44 0.66 -8.90 10.07
CA LEU A 44 -0.42 -9.08 11.06
C LEU A 44 -1.00 -7.76 11.57
N THR A 45 -0.50 -6.62 11.09
CA THR A 45 -0.97 -5.29 11.49
C THR A 45 -1.17 -4.39 10.26
N ASP A 46 -2.14 -3.50 10.35
CA ASP A 46 -2.29 -2.42 9.39
C ASP A 46 -1.45 -1.22 9.85
N ILE A 47 -0.76 -0.58 8.91
CA ILE A 47 0.14 0.55 9.18
C ILE A 47 -0.34 1.75 8.39
N LEU A 48 -0.44 2.90 9.06
CA LEU A 48 -0.57 4.20 8.43
C LEU A 48 0.73 4.98 8.67
N PHE A 49 1.42 5.39 7.61
CA PHE A 49 2.65 6.14 7.77
C PHE A 49 2.35 7.60 8.15
N LYS A 50 3.17 8.17 9.03
CA LYS A 50 2.98 9.52 9.57
C LYS A 50 2.79 10.58 8.47
N GLU A 51 3.58 10.52 7.38
CA GLU A 51 3.46 11.48 6.27
C GLU A 51 2.04 11.49 5.68
N ALA A 52 1.41 10.31 5.52
CA ALA A 52 0.04 10.19 5.03
C ALA A 52 -0.99 10.63 6.09
N HIS A 53 -0.79 10.21 7.35
CA HIS A 53 -1.61 10.66 8.48
C HIS A 53 -1.69 12.18 8.57
N ASP A 54 -0.55 12.88 8.46
CA ASP A 54 -0.47 14.33 8.56
C ASP A 54 -1.13 15.02 7.35
N GLN A 55 -0.96 14.46 6.15
CA GLN A 55 -1.61 14.96 4.92
C GLN A 55 -3.13 14.84 4.95
N MET A 56 -3.65 13.79 5.60
CA MET A 56 -5.08 13.56 5.74
C MET A 56 -5.77 14.53 6.70
N GLN A 57 -5.01 15.32 7.47
CA GLN A 57 -5.52 16.36 8.39
C GLN A 57 -6.67 15.84 9.27
N LEU A 58 -6.43 14.72 9.98
CA LEU A 58 -7.45 13.95 10.70
C LEU A 58 -8.10 14.65 11.91
N GLY A 59 -7.85 15.94 12.11
CA GLY A 59 -8.46 16.76 13.16
C GLY A 59 -8.38 16.10 14.53
N ASP A 60 -9.52 16.06 15.23
CA ASP A 60 -9.66 15.51 16.58
C ASP A 60 -9.93 13.99 16.60
N THR A 61 -9.55 13.26 15.55
CA THR A 61 -9.75 11.80 15.53
C THR A 61 -9.04 11.17 16.74
N PRO A 62 -9.73 10.36 17.56
CA PRO A 62 -9.14 9.81 18.78
C PRO A 62 -7.89 8.98 18.49
N LEU A 63 -6.80 9.30 19.19
CA LEU A 63 -5.55 8.56 19.14
C LEU A 63 -5.43 7.69 20.40
N GLU A 64 -5.36 6.38 20.21
CA GLU A 64 -5.12 5.42 21.28
C GLU A 64 -3.60 5.32 21.53
N LYS A 65 -3.18 5.42 22.80
CA LYS A 65 -1.81 5.09 23.18
C LYS A 65 -1.58 3.60 22.97
N VAL A 66 -0.44 3.26 22.40
CA VAL A 66 -0.05 1.86 22.15
C VAL A 66 1.32 1.61 22.76
N ASN A 67 1.44 0.50 23.49
CA ASN A 67 2.72 0.01 23.99
C ASN A 67 3.09 -1.26 23.21
N ALA A 68 3.44 -1.05 21.94
CA ALA A 68 3.84 -2.12 21.03
C ALA A 68 5.18 -1.78 20.38
N SER A 69 5.91 -2.81 19.98
CA SER A 69 7.12 -2.72 19.18
C SER A 69 6.92 -3.54 17.91
N LEU A 70 7.19 -2.91 16.77
CA LEU A 70 7.31 -3.59 15.50
C LEU A 70 8.80 -3.82 15.21
N TYR A 71 9.09 -4.84 14.43
CA TYR A 71 10.43 -5.09 13.93
C TYR A 71 10.39 -4.94 12.42
N ASP A 72 11.26 -4.08 11.88
CA ASP A 72 11.43 -4.03 10.44
C ASP A 72 12.21 -5.24 9.94
N PHE A 73 12.30 -5.40 8.62
CA PHE A 73 13.01 -6.53 7.99
C PHE A 73 14.52 -6.54 8.26
N ALA A 74 15.10 -5.43 8.74
CA ALA A 74 16.49 -5.36 9.17
C ALA A 74 16.66 -5.66 10.67
N GLY A 75 15.57 -6.04 11.36
CA GLY A 75 15.56 -6.31 12.80
C GLY A 75 15.55 -5.05 13.67
N LYS A 76 15.40 -3.85 13.08
CA LYS A 76 15.32 -2.61 13.84
C LYS A 76 13.94 -2.50 14.47
N VAL A 77 13.94 -2.12 15.75
CA VAL A 77 12.71 -1.83 16.49
C VAL A 77 12.11 -0.51 16.00
N VAL A 78 10.82 -0.54 15.71
CA VAL A 78 9.99 0.61 15.35
C VAL A 78 8.85 0.72 16.35
N HIS A 79 8.78 1.86 17.04
CA HIS A 79 7.70 2.15 17.99
C HIS A 79 6.61 2.95 17.27
N PRO A 80 5.37 2.45 17.19
CA PRO A 80 4.25 3.23 16.69
C PRO A 80 3.99 4.44 17.60
N ARG A 81 3.61 5.58 17.00
CA ARG A 81 3.26 6.80 17.73
C ARG A 81 1.94 6.65 18.49
N CYS A 82 0.97 5.99 17.84
CA CYS A 82 -0.36 5.76 18.35
C CYS A 82 -1.05 4.67 17.50
N MET A 83 -2.24 4.30 17.92
CA MET A 83 -3.19 3.53 17.13
C MET A 83 -4.41 4.40 16.84
N ILE A 84 -4.94 4.32 15.63
CA ILE A 84 -6.08 5.11 15.17
C ILE A 84 -7.11 4.20 14.52
N SER A 85 -8.41 4.47 14.77
CA SER A 85 -9.51 3.74 14.14
C SER A 85 -10.09 4.56 13.01
N LEU A 86 -9.99 4.08 11.77
CA LEU A 86 -10.44 4.79 10.57
C LEU A 86 -11.36 3.90 9.71
N PRO A 87 -12.40 4.48 9.07
CA PRO A 87 -13.20 3.76 8.10
C PRO A 87 -12.43 3.63 6.77
N LEU A 88 -12.12 2.40 6.38
CA LEU A 88 -11.59 2.07 5.06
C LEU A 88 -12.76 1.65 4.15
N THR A 89 -12.86 2.26 2.98
CA THR A 89 -13.80 1.88 1.93
C THR A 89 -13.06 1.24 0.76
N LEU A 90 -13.50 0.06 0.33
CA LEU A 90 -13.12 -0.57 -0.94
C LEU A 90 -14.29 -0.60 -1.92
N GLY A 91 -13.98 -0.54 -3.22
CA GLY A 91 -14.94 -0.59 -4.31
C GLY A 91 -15.77 0.68 -4.50
N SER A 92 -16.77 0.61 -5.36
CA SER A 92 -17.64 1.73 -5.74
C SER A 92 -19.07 1.24 -6.03
N GLY A 93 -20.02 2.17 -6.08
CA GLY A 93 -21.42 1.86 -6.40
C GLY A 93 -22.02 0.79 -5.48
N SER A 94 -22.67 -0.21 -6.08
CA SER A 94 -23.35 -1.31 -5.37
C SER A 94 -22.38 -2.32 -4.73
N THR A 95 -21.09 -2.33 -5.11
CA THR A 95 -20.07 -3.23 -4.56
C THR A 95 -19.09 -2.50 -3.64
N ARG A 96 -19.50 -1.34 -3.12
CA ARG A 96 -18.80 -0.60 -2.08
C ARG A 96 -18.93 -1.32 -0.73
N LYS A 97 -17.83 -1.46 0.01
CA LYS A 97 -17.83 -1.96 1.40
C LYS A 97 -16.95 -1.08 2.27
N THR A 98 -17.45 -0.69 3.44
CA THR A 98 -16.74 0.15 4.40
C THR A 98 -16.63 -0.57 5.74
N LEU A 99 -15.43 -0.66 6.31
CA LEU A 99 -15.17 -1.24 7.62
C LEU A 99 -14.33 -0.28 8.47
N HIS A 100 -14.62 -0.23 9.78
CA HIS A 100 -13.79 0.50 10.73
C HIS A 100 -12.64 -0.40 11.17
N LEU A 101 -11.41 0.06 10.95
CA LEU A 101 -10.19 -0.71 11.16
C LEU A 101 -9.18 0.09 11.97
N LYS A 102 -8.35 -0.62 12.73
CA LYS A 102 -7.30 -0.03 13.55
C LYS A 102 -5.99 -0.04 12.78
N PHE A 103 -5.31 1.10 12.74
CA PHE A 103 -4.02 1.28 12.10
C PHE A 103 -3.01 1.71 13.15
N LEU A 104 -1.81 1.12 13.12
CA LEU A 104 -0.66 1.65 13.83
C LEU A 104 -0.08 2.82 13.05
N VAL A 105 0.05 3.98 13.67
CA VAL A 105 0.68 5.15 13.04
C VAL A 105 2.19 5.08 13.28
N VAL A 106 2.97 4.95 12.21
CA VAL A 106 4.41 4.75 12.28
C VAL A 106 5.18 5.92 11.67
N ASP A 107 6.17 6.41 12.41
CA ASP A 107 7.08 7.49 11.99
C ASP A 107 8.35 6.92 11.38
N THR A 108 8.21 6.33 10.20
CA THR A 108 9.35 5.79 9.46
C THR A 108 9.21 6.19 8.00
N PRO A 109 10.30 6.66 7.35
CA PRO A 109 10.26 6.98 5.93
C PRO A 109 9.85 5.75 5.13
N SER A 110 8.78 5.87 4.36
CA SER A 110 8.23 4.78 3.53
C SER A 110 7.94 5.27 2.13
N ALA A 111 7.92 4.36 1.16
CA ALA A 111 7.42 4.64 -0.18
C ALA A 111 5.88 4.51 -0.25
N TYR A 112 5.29 3.86 0.75
CA TYR A 112 3.86 3.61 0.85
C TYR A 112 3.21 4.54 1.86
N ASN A 113 1.92 4.82 1.66
CA ASN A 113 1.12 5.59 2.61
C ASN A 113 0.49 4.68 3.67
N VAL A 114 0.09 3.47 3.25
CA VAL A 114 -0.57 2.48 4.10
C VAL A 114 -0.06 1.08 3.76
N ILE A 115 0.01 0.21 4.75
CA ILE A 115 0.11 -1.25 4.57
C ILE A 115 -1.18 -1.86 5.09
N LEU A 116 -1.85 -2.63 4.24
CA LEU A 116 -2.98 -3.47 4.65
C LEU A 116 -2.49 -4.88 4.88
N GLY A 117 -2.56 -5.30 6.13
CA GLY A 117 -2.18 -6.61 6.60
C GLY A 117 -3.31 -7.64 6.46
N LYS A 118 -2.97 -8.87 6.79
CA LYS A 118 -3.84 -10.04 6.81
C LYS A 118 -5.14 -9.84 7.59
N LEU A 119 -5.12 -9.09 8.70
CA LEU A 119 -6.32 -8.83 9.50
C LEU A 119 -7.40 -8.10 8.70
N THR A 120 -7.03 -6.98 8.06
CA THR A 120 -7.93 -6.23 7.19
C THR A 120 -8.34 -7.04 5.97
N LEU A 121 -7.41 -7.75 5.33
CA LEU A 121 -7.71 -8.58 4.16
C LEU A 121 -8.74 -9.67 4.49
N ASN A 122 -8.62 -10.31 5.65
CA ASN A 122 -9.59 -11.29 6.13
C ASN A 122 -10.94 -10.65 6.47
N ALA A 123 -10.95 -9.47 7.10
CA ALA A 123 -12.18 -8.75 7.43
C ALA A 123 -12.99 -8.38 6.18
N PHE A 124 -12.32 -8.02 5.09
CA PHE A 124 -12.94 -7.80 3.80
C PHE A 124 -13.27 -9.08 3.04
N GLN A 125 -12.76 -10.24 3.47
CA GLN A 125 -12.83 -11.52 2.75
C GLN A 125 -12.17 -11.41 1.37
N VAL A 126 -10.95 -10.86 1.35
CA VAL A 126 -10.21 -10.58 0.13
C VAL A 126 -9.65 -11.85 -0.49
N VAL A 127 -9.80 -11.96 -1.81
CA VAL A 127 -9.03 -12.85 -2.67
C VAL A 127 -8.09 -12.00 -3.51
N ILE A 128 -6.81 -12.34 -3.48
CA ILE A 128 -5.77 -11.61 -4.22
C ILE A 128 -5.43 -12.35 -5.50
N SER A 129 -5.45 -11.65 -6.62
CA SER A 129 -4.88 -12.12 -7.87
C SER A 129 -3.60 -11.34 -8.15
N THR A 130 -2.46 -11.95 -7.84
CA THR A 130 -1.13 -11.36 -8.07
C THR A 130 -0.87 -11.15 -9.56
N TYR A 131 -1.18 -12.17 -10.38
CA TYR A 131 -0.98 -12.10 -11.83
C TYR A 131 -1.75 -10.94 -12.49
N ASN A 132 -3.01 -10.72 -12.08
CA ASN A 132 -3.86 -9.65 -12.61
C ASN A 132 -3.74 -8.34 -11.81
N MET A 133 -2.86 -8.30 -10.81
CA MET A 133 -2.67 -7.17 -9.90
C MET A 133 -3.98 -6.61 -9.35
N LYS A 134 -4.83 -7.44 -8.76
CA LYS A 134 -6.11 -6.97 -8.20
C LYS A 134 -6.55 -7.74 -6.98
N ILE A 135 -7.43 -7.10 -6.20
CA ILE A 135 -8.14 -7.74 -5.11
C ILE A 135 -9.62 -7.84 -5.44
N LYS A 136 -10.24 -8.93 -4.99
CA LYS A 136 -11.70 -9.11 -4.98
C LYS A 136 -12.17 -9.31 -3.56
N PHE A 137 -13.37 -8.86 -3.23
CA PHE A 137 -13.92 -8.97 -1.88
C PHE A 137 -15.44 -9.11 -1.93
N SER A 138 -16.00 -9.73 -0.89
CA SER A 138 -17.44 -9.98 -0.82
C SER A 138 -18.19 -8.77 -0.25
N THR A 139 -19.29 -8.40 -0.91
CA THR A 139 -20.20 -7.31 -0.52
C THR A 139 -21.66 -7.75 -0.62
N ALA A 140 -22.58 -6.98 -0.04
CA ALA A 140 -24.02 -7.26 -0.17
C ALA A 140 -24.52 -7.17 -1.62
N GLY A 141 -23.88 -6.35 -2.46
CA GLY A 141 -24.20 -6.21 -3.89
C GLY A 141 -23.44 -7.17 -4.81
N GLY A 142 -22.76 -8.19 -4.26
CA GLY A 142 -21.95 -9.15 -5.02
C GLY A 142 -20.45 -8.97 -4.78
N VAL A 143 -19.65 -9.23 -5.81
CA VAL A 143 -18.18 -9.19 -5.70
C VAL A 143 -17.66 -7.79 -6.07
N GLY A 144 -17.02 -7.13 -5.11
CA GLY A 144 -16.24 -5.93 -5.34
C GLY A 144 -14.85 -6.27 -5.88
N GLU A 145 -14.29 -5.38 -6.69
CA GLU A 145 -12.93 -5.49 -7.24
C GLU A 145 -12.21 -4.15 -7.05
N VAL A 146 -10.93 -4.20 -6.69
CA VAL A 146 -10.02 -3.05 -6.78
C VAL A 146 -8.82 -3.45 -7.63
N GLN A 147 -8.57 -2.69 -8.69
CA GLN A 147 -7.43 -2.85 -9.56
C GLN A 147 -6.19 -2.20 -8.93
N GLY A 148 -5.07 -2.90 -8.98
CA GLY A 148 -3.78 -2.39 -8.57
C GLY A 148 -3.20 -1.41 -9.60
N ASP A 149 -2.46 -0.45 -9.09
CA ASP A 149 -1.77 0.58 -9.86
C ASP A 149 -0.30 0.18 -10.07
N SER A 150 -0.02 -0.41 -11.23
CA SER A 150 1.34 -0.86 -11.59
C SER A 150 2.33 0.30 -11.69
N LEU A 151 1.89 1.47 -12.15
CA LEU A 151 2.75 2.65 -12.25
C LEU A 151 3.17 3.14 -10.86
N GLN A 152 2.22 3.22 -9.92
CA GLN A 152 2.53 3.56 -8.54
C GLN A 152 3.37 2.47 -7.88
N SER A 153 3.12 1.20 -8.18
CA SER A 153 3.95 0.11 -7.69
C SER A 153 5.42 0.24 -8.12
N CYS A 154 5.68 0.45 -9.42
CA CYS A 154 7.03 0.72 -9.92
C CYS A 154 7.67 1.94 -9.25
N LYS A 155 6.93 3.05 -9.09
CA LYS A 155 7.43 4.26 -8.42
C LYS A 155 7.79 3.98 -6.97
N CYS A 156 6.93 3.28 -6.23
CA CYS A 156 7.16 2.92 -4.84
C CYS A 156 8.40 2.03 -4.70
N TYR A 157 8.59 1.06 -5.60
CA TYR A 157 9.78 0.21 -5.62
C TYR A 157 11.06 1.04 -5.79
N VAL A 158 11.11 1.93 -6.79
CA VAL A 158 12.27 2.78 -7.03
C VAL A 158 12.53 3.71 -5.83
N GLU A 159 11.49 4.27 -5.23
CA GLU A 159 11.60 5.12 -4.05
C GLU A 159 12.12 4.35 -2.83
N ALA A 160 11.61 3.15 -2.57
CA ALA A 160 12.03 2.29 -1.47
C ALA A 160 13.52 1.94 -1.60
N VAL A 161 13.99 1.54 -2.79
CA VAL A 161 15.41 1.24 -3.06
C VAL A 161 16.29 2.47 -2.83
N ARG A 162 15.86 3.65 -3.31
CA ARG A 162 16.60 4.91 -3.11
C ARG A 162 16.67 5.32 -1.64
N LYS A 163 15.58 5.16 -0.88
CA LYS A 163 15.52 5.46 0.56
C LYS A 163 16.40 4.47 1.35
N GLY A 164 16.41 3.19 0.98
CA GLY A 164 17.30 2.18 1.58
C GLY A 164 18.79 2.52 1.42
N ARG A 165 19.22 2.90 0.21
CA ARG A 165 20.62 3.29 -0.04
C ARG A 165 21.08 4.51 0.75
N ARG A 166 20.22 5.51 0.95
CA ARG A 166 20.55 6.70 1.75
C ARG A 166 20.81 6.34 3.21
N ARG A 167 19.96 5.51 3.81
CA ARG A 167 20.15 5.03 5.20
C ARG A 167 21.50 4.33 5.40
N THR A 168 21.93 3.51 4.45
CA THR A 168 23.24 2.83 4.55
C THR A 168 24.40 3.82 4.51
N LYS A 169 24.29 4.91 3.75
CA LYS A 169 25.33 5.96 3.72
C LYS A 169 25.37 6.73 5.04
N ASP A 170 24.23 7.19 5.53
CA ASP A 170 24.13 7.96 6.77
C ASP A 170 24.63 7.13 7.98
N ALA A 171 24.31 5.83 8.02
CA ALA A 171 24.79 4.92 9.06
C ALA A 171 26.32 4.69 9.02
N ASN A 172 26.90 4.64 7.82
CA ASN A 172 28.36 4.47 7.67
C ASN A 172 29.12 5.75 8.02
N GLU A 173 28.57 6.94 7.76
CA GLU A 173 29.20 8.22 8.15
C GLU A 173 29.17 8.44 9.68
N LEU A 174 28.14 7.98 10.38
CA LEU A 174 28.03 8.09 11.85
C LEU A 174 28.96 7.14 12.62
N LEU A 175 29.45 6.07 11.98
CA LEU A 175 30.36 5.08 12.60
C LEU A 175 31.84 5.31 12.23
N GLY A 176 32.13 6.27 11.35
CA GLY A 176 33.46 6.53 10.80
C GLY A 176 34.10 7.86 11.22
N GLY A 177 33.58 8.52 12.26
CA GLY A 177 34.09 9.77 12.82
C GLY A 177 34.86 9.58 14.11
#